data_AF-A0A090IXA2-F1
#
_entry.id   AF-A0A090IXA2-F1
#
_cell.length_a   1.000
_cell.length_b   1.000
_cell.length_c   1.000
_cell.angle_alpha   90.00
_cell.angle_beta   90.00
_cell.angle_gamma   90.00
#
_symmetry.space_group_name_H-M   'P 1'
#
loop_
_entity.id
_entity.type
_entity.pdbx_description
1 polymer ?
#
loop_
_entity_poly.entity_id
_entity_poly.type
_entity_poly.pdbx_seq_one_letter_code
_entity_poly.pdbx_strand_id
1 'polypeptide(L)' 'MKYFWTFFWVFLLSHMLTYIVGSIKSASYDFTVGTILAIGISIILFLIAAVMPKDKELNV' A
#
# COMPACT_ATOMS: atom_id res chain seq x y z
N MET A 1 -8.83 -8.75 -10.66
CA MET A 1 -8.67 -7.30 -10.95
C MET A 1 -8.38 -6.45 -9.72
N LYS A 2 -9.10 -6.59 -8.59
CA LYS A 2 -8.91 -5.74 -7.39
C LYS A 2 -7.50 -5.81 -6.79
N TYR A 3 -6.94 -7.00 -6.55
CA TYR A 3 -5.64 -7.12 -5.88
C TYR A 3 -4.45 -6.53 -6.65
N PHE A 4 -4.41 -6.72 -7.98
CA PHE A 4 -3.38 -6.12 -8.83
C PHE A 4 -3.43 -4.58 -8.79
N TRP A 5 -4.64 -4.03 -8.88
CA TRP A 5 -4.86 -2.59 -8.84
C TRP A 5 -4.53 -2.01 -7.45
N THR A 6 -4.89 -2.70 -6.36
CA THR A 6 -4.52 -2.30 -5.00
C THR A 6 -3.01 -2.24 -4.81
N PHE A 7 -2.26 -3.24 -5.29
CA PHE A 7 -0.79 -3.20 -5.23
C PHE A 7 -0.22 -2.00 -5.99
N PHE A 8 -0.71 -1.75 -7.20
CA PHE A 8 -0.29 -0.61 -8.02
C PHE A 8 -0.52 0.74 -7.33
N TRP A 9 -1.70 0.96 -6.74
CA TRP A 9 -2.00 2.21 -6.02
C TRP A 9 -1.16 2.37 -4.76
N VAL A 10 -0.99 1.30 -3.99
CA VAL A 10 -0.19 1.32 -2.76
C VAL A 10 1.25 1.66 -3.07
N PHE A 11 1.79 1.12 -4.15
CA PHE A 11 3.14 1.44 -4.62
C PHE A 11 3.27 2.93 -4.98
N LEU A 12 2.37 3.45 -5.82
CA LEU A 12 2.38 4.85 -6.23
C LEU A 12 2.25 5.80 -5.02
N LEU A 13 1.29 5.53 -4.12
CA LEU A 13 1.03 6.35 -2.94
C LEU A 13 2.18 6.30 -1.93
N SER A 14 2.82 5.15 -1.74
CA SER A 14 3.97 5.02 -0.83
C SER A 14 5.19 5.81 -1.33
N HIS A 15 5.41 5.83 -2.64
CA HIS A 15 6.47 6.64 -3.25
C HIS A 15 6.20 8.14 -3.12
N MET A 16 4.95 8.57 -3.35
CA MET A 16 4.54 9.95 -3.11
C MET A 16 4.68 10.35 -1.63
N LEU A 17 4.31 9.46 -0.71
CA LEU A 17 4.48 9.68 0.73
C LEU A 17 5.96 9.85 1.10
N THR A 18 6.82 8.98 0.57
CA THR A 18 8.28 9.03 0.83
C THR A 18 8.88 10.34 0.29
N TYR A 19 8.41 10.81 -0.86
CA TYR A 19 8.80 12.11 -1.40
C TYR A 19 8.39 13.28 -0.47
N ILE A 20 7.14 13.28 0.02
CA ILE A 20 6.65 14.31 0.95
C ILE A 20 7.44 14.28 2.26
N VAL A 21 7.66 13.10 2.84
CA VAL A 21 8.42 12.93 4.09
C VAL A 21 9.88 13.38 3.91
N GLY A 22 10.51 13.06 2.77
CA GLY A 22 11.83 13.57 2.42
C GLY A 22 11.85 15.09 2.34
N SER A 23 10.86 15.70 1.67
CA SER A 23 10.73 17.15 1.58
C SER A 23 10.56 17.83 2.94
N ILE A 24 9.80 17.23 3.87
CA ILE A 24 9.62 17.75 5.24
C ILE A 24 10.92 17.62 6.05
N LYS A 25 11.67 16.54 5.83
CA LYS A 25 12.94 16.28 6.53
C LYS A 25 14.16 16.94 5.88
N SER A 26 13.97 17.72 4.82
CA SER A 26 15.06 18.23 3.96
C SER A 26 16.04 17.12 3.52
N ALA A 27 15.53 15.90 3.38
CA ALA A 27 16.28 14.73 2.96
C ALA A 27 15.99 14.43 1.49
N SER A 28 16.99 13.91 0.77
CA SER A 28 16.78 13.45 -0.61
C SER A 28 15.79 12.29 -0.66
N TYR A 29 15.05 12.22 -1.76
CA TYR A 29 14.17 11.10 -2.04
C TYR A 29 14.99 9.82 -2.21
N ASP A 30 14.63 8.80 -1.43
CA ASP A 30 15.23 7.47 -1.49
C ASP A 30 14.21 6.46 -2.04
N PHE A 31 14.53 5.89 -3.20
CA PHE A 31 13.70 4.90 -3.88
C PHE A 31 13.63 3.57 -3.13
N THR A 32 14.71 3.18 -2.45
CA THR A 32 14.78 1.94 -1.67
C THR A 32 13.86 2.03 -0.46
N VAL A 33 13.88 3.16 0.25
CA VAL A 33 12.97 3.41 1.38
C VAL A 33 11.51 3.37 0.92
N GLY A 34 11.18 4.04 -0.19
CA GLY A 34 9.83 4.03 -0.75
C GLY A 34 9.35 2.65 -1.18
N THR A 35 10.24 1.83 -1.74
CA THR A 35 9.95 0.46 -2.16
C THR A 35 9.71 -0.46 -0.96
N ILE A 36 10.55 -0.39 0.08
CA ILE A 36 10.38 -1.17 1.32
C ILE A 36 9.06 -0.82 1.99
N LEU A 37 8.72 0.47 2.04
CA LEU A 37 7.47 0.96 2.62
C LEU A 37 6.25 0.46 1.83
N ALA A 38 6.30 0.55 0.49
CA ALA A 38 5.26 0.03 -0.40
C ALA A 38 5.00 -1.47 -0.20
N ILE A 39 6.06 -2.27 -0.13
CA ILE A 39 5.96 -3.71 0.10
C ILE A 39 5.34 -3.98 1.48
N GLY A 40 5.82 -3.31 2.54
CA GLY A 40 5.28 -3.46 3.89
C GLY A 40 3.78 -3.14 3.98
N ILE A 41 3.35 -2.01 3.41
CA ILE A 41 1.94 -1.60 3.39
C ILE A 41 1.09 -2.59 2.56
N SER A 42 1.59 -3.06 1.43
CA SER A 42 0.87 -4.03 0.60
C SER A 42 0.61 -5.35 1.31
N ILE A 43 1.58 -5.84 2.10
CA ILE A 43 1.44 -7.06 2.89
C ILE A 43 0.37 -6.88 3.96
N ILE A 44 0.38 -5.75 4.67
CA ILE A 44 -0.62 -5.41 5.68
C ILE A 44 -2.02 -5.37 5.05
N LEU A 45 -2.17 -4.75 3.89
CA LEU A 45 -3.45 -4.69 3.17
C LEU A 45 -3.93 -6.08 2.74
N PHE A 46 -3.05 -6.98 2.30
CA PHE A 46 -3.43 -8.35 1.99
C PHE A 46 -3.86 -9.14 3.23
N LEU A 47 -3.17 -8.96 4.36
CA LEU A 47 -3.57 -9.58 5.63
C LEU A 47 -4.95 -9.08 6.08
N ILE A 48 -5.19 -7.77 6.01
CA ILE A 48 -6.50 -7.17 6.32
C ILE A 48 -7.57 -7.74 5.39
N ALA A 49 -7.31 -7.79 4.09
CA ALA A 49 -8.25 -8.33 3.11
C ALA A 49 -8.53 -9.84 3.31
N ALA A 50 -7.56 -10.60 3.81
CA ALA A 50 -7.71 -12.02 4.10
C ALA A 50 -8.52 -12.28 5.38
N VAL A 51 -8.39 -11.40 6.38
CA VAL A 51 -9.14 -11.48 7.65
C VAL A 51 -10.55 -10.88 7.52
N MET A 52 -10.76 -9.95 6.59
CA MET A 52 -12.09 -9.41 6.30
C MET A 52 -13.04 -10.54 5.90
N PRO A 53 -14.12 -10.77 6.67
CA PRO A 53 -15.12 -11.75 6.27
C PRO A 53 -15.73 -11.27 4.95
N LYS A 54 -15.58 -12.06 3.89
CA LYS A 54 -16.33 -11.86 2.65
C LYS A 54 -17.79 -12.05 3.02
N ASP A 55 -18.59 -10.99 2.91
CA ASP A 55 -20.03 -11.05 3.11
C ASP A 55 -20.56 -12.31 2.40
N LYS A 56 -21.06 -13.25 3.20
CA LYS A 56 -21.84 -14.37 2.69
C LYS A 56 -22.98 -13.75 1.92
N GLU A 57 -22.98 -13.92 0.62
CA GLU A 57 -24.15 -13.67 -0.22
C GLU A 57 -25.32 -14.40 0.46
N LEU A 58 -26.23 -13.61 1.04
CA LEU A 58 -27.51 -14.09 1.52
C LEU A 58 -28.25 -14.57 0.27
N ASN A 59 -28.21 -15.88 0.06
CA ASN A 59 -29.02 -16.63 -0.89
C ASN A 59 -30.46 -16.67 -0.35
N VAL A 60 -31.17 -15.54 -0.49
CA VAL A 60 -32.63 -15.46 -0.27
C VAL A 60 -33.27 -14.92 -1.54
#